data_AF-A0A7C8YL06-F1
#
_entry.id   AF-A0A7C8YL06-F1
#
_cell.length_a   1.000
_cell.length_b   1.000
_cell.length_c   1.000
_cell.angle_alpha   90.00
_cell.angle_beta   90.00
_cell.angle_gamma   90.00
#
_symmetry.space_group_name_H-M   'P 1'
#
loop_
_entity.id
_entity.type
_entity.pdbx_description
1 polymer ?
#
loop_
_entity_poly.entity_id
_entity_poly.type
_entity_poly.pdbx_seq_one_letter_code
_entity_poly.pdbx_strand_id
1 'polypeptide(L)'
;HLKPSLAKQVLNALSRPMRKALPRVFAREFISFYQEDEFHDEVLLKFAKLDFNILQKQHQQELSIITRWWKELEVPVNFPFARDRIVECYFWALGVYYEPQYALARKFFTKVI
;
A
#
# COMPACT_ATOMS: atom_id res chain seq x y z
N HIS A 1 -4.79 -10.87 32.30
CA HIS A 1 -5.03 -9.74 31.38
C HIS A 1 -3.94 -9.72 30.32
N LEU A 2 -4.29 -9.52 29.04
CA LEU A 2 -3.30 -9.42 27.95
C LEU A 2 -2.57 -8.06 27.99
N LYS A 3 -1.29 -8.01 27.58
CA LYS A 3 -0.59 -6.74 27.33
C LYS A 3 -1.39 -5.92 26.28
N PRO A 4 -1.51 -4.59 26.40
CA PRO A 4 -2.30 -3.77 25.47
C PRO A 4 -1.91 -3.92 23.99
N SER A 5 -0.61 -4.02 23.70
CA SER A 5 -0.08 -4.24 22.34
C SER A 5 -0.55 -5.58 21.76
N LEU A 6 -0.47 -6.65 22.55
CA LEU A 6 -0.95 -7.99 22.17
C LEU A 6 -2.47 -8.02 21.97
N ALA A 7 -3.23 -7.36 22.84
CA ALA A 7 -4.69 -7.26 22.68
C ALA A 7 -5.07 -6.58 21.36
N LYS A 8 -4.37 -5.51 20.98
CA LYS A 8 -4.56 -4.81 19.70
C LYS A 8 -4.21 -5.70 18.50
N GLN A 9 -3.12 -6.47 18.58
CA GLN A 9 -2.76 -7.42 17.52
C GLN A 9 -3.83 -8.52 17.35
N VAL A 10 -4.35 -9.06 18.45
CA VAL A 10 -5.44 -10.06 18.42
C VAL A 10 -6.71 -9.49 17.78
N LEU A 11 -7.12 -8.28 18.18
CA LEU A 11 -8.29 -7.60 17.58
C LEU A 11 -8.09 -7.33 16.08
N ASN A 12 -6.89 -6.94 15.67
CA ASN A 12 -6.56 -6.75 14.26
C ASN A 12 -6.61 -8.06 13.47
N ALA A 13 -6.09 -9.15 14.02
CA ALA A 13 -6.12 -10.46 13.37
C ALA A 13 -7.55 -11.03 13.25
N LEU A 14 -8.40 -10.79 14.25
CA LEU A 14 -9.82 -11.17 14.23
C LEU A 14 -10.62 -10.36 13.20
N SER A 15 -10.34 -9.06 13.05
CA SER A 15 -11.02 -8.22 12.07
C SER A 15 -10.54 -8.48 10.64
N ARG A 16 -9.23 -8.65 10.43
CA ARG A 16 -8.62 -8.92 9.13
C ARG A 16 -7.50 -9.95 9.24
N PRO A 17 -7.77 -11.23 8.90
CA PRO A 17 -6.75 -12.27 8.91
C PRO A 17 -5.59 -11.93 7.97
N MET A 18 -4.36 -12.23 8.39
CA MET A 18 -3.14 -11.95 7.61
C MET A 18 -3.21 -12.47 6.17
N ARG A 19 -3.74 -13.69 5.97
CA ARG A 19 -3.89 -14.31 4.63
C ARG A 19 -4.85 -13.57 3.69
N LYS A 20 -5.73 -12.74 4.22
CA LYS A 20 -6.71 -11.95 3.45
C LYS A 20 -6.36 -10.46 3.39
N ALA A 21 -5.29 -10.05 4.05
CA ALA A 21 -4.86 -8.67 4.10
C ALA A 21 -4.00 -8.33 2.88
N LEU A 22 -4.12 -7.09 2.38
CA LEU A 22 -3.18 -6.58 1.37
C LEU A 22 -1.78 -6.50 1.97
N PRO A 23 -0.75 -7.14 1.37
CA PRO A 23 0.57 -7.24 1.97
C PRO A 23 1.17 -5.90 2.38
N ARG A 24 1.02 -4.85 1.57
CA ARG A 24 1.56 -3.51 1.87
C ARG A 24 0.82 -2.79 3.00
N VAL A 25 -0.49 -2.95 3.10
CA VAL A 25 -1.27 -2.37 4.20
C VAL A 25 -0.92 -3.08 5.50
N PHE A 26 -0.84 -4.41 5.44
CA PHE A 26 -0.45 -5.24 6.57
C PHE A 26 0.98 -4.93 7.03
N ALA A 27 1.95 -4.84 6.11
CA ALA A 27 3.34 -4.52 6.44
C ALA A 27 3.47 -3.17 7.17
N ARG A 28 2.73 -2.14 6.74
CA ARG A 28 2.74 -0.84 7.42
C ARG A 28 2.28 -0.95 8.88
N GLU A 29 1.19 -1.66 9.12
CA GLU A 29 0.66 -1.88 10.48
C GLU A 29 1.61 -2.76 11.31
N PHE A 30 2.14 -3.82 10.70
CA PHE A 30 3.02 -4.77 11.38
C PHE A 30 4.37 -4.17 11.76
N ILE A 31 4.95 -3.27 10.95
CA ILE A 31 6.18 -2.55 11.31
C ILE A 31 5.97 -1.75 12.61
N SER A 32 4.79 -1.13 12.81
CA SER A 32 4.47 -0.43 14.05
C SER A 32 4.33 -1.39 15.23
N PHE A 33 3.69 -2.55 15.03
CA PHE A 33 3.60 -3.57 16.08
C PHE A 33 4.94 -4.16 16.46
N TYR A 34 5.79 -4.46 15.48
CA TYR A 34 7.11 -5.02 15.70
C TYR A 34 8.02 -4.04 16.42
N GLN A 35 7.88 -2.74 16.16
CA GLN A 35 8.60 -1.69 16.91
C GLN A 35 8.24 -1.66 18.41
N GLU A 36 7.02 -2.04 18.78
CA GLU A 36 6.57 -2.08 20.18
C GLU A 36 6.93 -3.40 20.89
N ASP A 37 7.47 -4.39 20.17
CA ASP A 37 7.86 -5.67 20.74
C ASP A 37 9.17 -5.53 21.53
N GLU A 38 9.21 -6.06 22.75
CA GLU A 38 10.40 -6.04 23.62
C GLU A 38 11.57 -6.87 23.03
N PHE A 39 11.26 -7.84 22.16
CA PHE A 39 12.23 -8.77 21.59
C PHE A 39 12.54 -8.52 20.11
N HIS A 40 12.19 -7.34 19.58
CA HIS A 40 12.45 -7.05 18.17
C HIS A 40 13.94 -6.93 17.87
N ASP A 41 14.34 -7.47 16.73
CA ASP A 41 15.64 -7.24 16.13
C ASP A 41 15.69 -5.83 15.49
N GLU A 42 16.60 -4.99 15.97
CA GLU A 42 16.76 -3.60 15.50
C GLU A 42 17.21 -3.52 14.03
N VAL A 43 18.04 -4.45 13.58
CA VAL A 43 18.54 -4.49 12.20
C VAL A 43 17.38 -4.81 11.26
N LEU A 44 16.56 -5.80 11.62
CA LEU A 44 15.36 -6.16 10.86
C LEU A 44 14.33 -5.03 10.84
N LEU A 45 14.08 -4.36 11.97
CA LEU A 45 13.15 -3.23 12.03
C LEU A 45 13.63 -2.07 11.14
N LYS A 46 14.92 -1.75 11.19
CA LYS A 46 15.51 -0.70 10.35
C LYS A 46 15.42 -1.06 8.87
N PHE A 47 15.72 -2.31 8.52
CA PHE A 47 15.60 -2.81 7.16
C PHE A 47 14.17 -2.68 6.64
N ALA A 48 13.17 -3.16 7.40
CA ALA A 48 11.77 -3.11 7.01
C ALA A 48 11.27 -1.67 6.79
N LYS A 49 11.67 -0.72 7.66
CA LYS A 49 11.34 0.71 7.49
C LYS A 49 11.96 1.33 6.25
N LEU A 50 13.23 1.04 5.98
CA LEU A 50 13.95 1.55 4.81
C LEU A 50 13.35 1.01 3.52
N ASP A 51 13.19 -0.31 3.41
CA ASP A 51 12.56 -0.96 2.26
C ASP A 51 11.15 -0.40 2.00
N PHE A 52 10.33 -0.28 3.06
CA PHE A 52 8.99 0.26 2.92
C PHE A 52 8.98 1.67 2.31
N ASN A 53 9.88 2.54 2.78
CA ASN A 53 9.98 3.92 2.33
C ASN A 53 10.55 4.03 0.90
N ILE A 54 11.54 3.22 0.55
CA ILE A 54 12.12 3.18 -0.81
C ILE A 54 11.03 2.79 -1.81
N LEU A 55 10.29 1.72 -1.55
CA LEU A 55 9.18 1.31 -2.41
C LEU A 55 8.08 2.38 -2.46
N GLN A 56 7.73 2.98 -1.32
CA GLN A 56 6.75 4.06 -1.31
C GLN A 56 7.16 5.24 -2.21
N LYS A 57 8.44 5.60 -2.25
CA LYS A 57 8.95 6.66 -3.15
C LYS A 57 8.79 6.27 -4.62
N GLN A 58 9.11 5.04 -4.98
CA GLN A 58 8.85 4.55 -6.34
C GLN A 58 7.36 4.64 -6.68
N HIS A 59 6.48 4.21 -5.78
CA HIS A 59 5.04 4.22 -6.02
C HIS A 59 4.47 5.65 -6.16
N GLN A 60 5.01 6.62 -5.41
CA GLN A 60 4.66 8.04 -5.57
C GLN A 60 5.08 8.58 -6.94
N GLN A 61 6.24 8.17 -7.47
CA GLN A 61 6.67 8.54 -8.82
C GLN A 61 5.74 7.92 -9.88
N GLU A 62 5.38 6.64 -9.73
CA GLU A 62 4.43 5.96 -10.62
C GLU A 62 3.07 6.69 -10.62
N LEU A 63 2.55 7.03 -9.43
CA LEU A 63 1.29 7.76 -9.28
C LEU A 63 1.36 9.17 -9.88
N SER A 64 2.49 9.87 -9.77
CA SER A 64 2.67 11.19 -10.41
C SER A 64 2.54 11.11 -11.94
N ILE A 65 3.10 10.06 -12.55
CA ILE A 65 2.99 9.81 -13.99
C ILE A 65 1.54 9.49 -14.37
N ILE A 66 0.87 8.62 -13.60
CA ILE A 66 -0.50 8.18 -13.88
C ILE A 66 -1.49 9.35 -13.72
N THR A 67 -1.35 10.13 -12.65
CA THR A 67 -2.22 11.30 -12.41
C THR A 67 -2.03 12.38 -13.47
N ARG A 68 -0.81 12.57 -14.00
CA ARG A 68 -0.58 13.45 -15.15
C ARG A 68 -1.33 12.95 -16.39
N TRP A 69 -1.16 11.67 -16.75
CA TRP A 69 -1.88 11.05 -17.86
C TRP A 69 -3.41 11.16 -17.71
N TRP A 70 -3.92 10.95 -16.49
CA TRP A 70 -5.35 11.06 -16.21
C TRP A 70 -5.88 12.49 -16.39
N LYS A 71 -5.10 13.50 -16.00
CA LYS A 71 -5.43 14.90 -16.22
C LYS A 71 -5.44 15.27 -17.71
N GLU A 72 -4.49 14.75 -18.48
CA GLU A 72 -4.41 14.97 -19.94
C GLU A 72 -5.62 14.40 -20.69
N LEU A 73 -6.30 13.40 -20.13
CA LEU A 73 -7.56 12.87 -20.69
C LEU A 73 -8.79 13.72 -20.35
N GLU A 74 -8.66 14.70 -19.44
CA GLU A 74 -9.74 15.56 -18.98
C GLU A 74 -11.01 14.79 -18.59
N VAL A 75 -10.85 13.67 -17.88
CA VAL A 75 -11.95 12.72 -17.59
C VAL A 75 -13.19 13.38 -16.98
N PRO A 76 -13.08 14.31 -16.01
CA PRO A 76 -14.27 14.97 -15.45
C PRO A 76 -15.08 15.77 -16.48
N VAL A 77 -14.43 16.25 -17.55
CA VAL A 77 -15.05 17.05 -18.62
C VAL A 77 -15.58 16.13 -19.72
N ASN A 78 -14.75 15.20 -20.19
CA ASN A 78 -15.07 14.32 -21.31
C ASN A 78 -16.02 13.17 -20.92
N PHE A 79 -15.97 12.74 -19.65
CA PHE A 79 -16.74 11.61 -19.12
C PHE A 79 -17.35 11.96 -17.75
N PRO A 80 -18.25 12.95 -17.66
CA PRO A 80 -18.79 13.44 -16.39
C PRO A 80 -19.65 12.39 -15.65
N PHE A 81 -20.07 11.34 -16.34
CA PHE A 81 -20.79 10.20 -15.75
C PHE A 81 -19.86 9.20 -15.05
N ALA A 82 -18.56 9.23 -15.35
CA ALA A 82 -17.58 8.32 -14.76
C ALA A 82 -17.08 8.87 -13.41
N ARG A 83 -16.67 7.96 -12.52
CA ARG A 83 -16.11 8.34 -11.21
C ARG A 83 -14.63 8.70 -11.36
N ASP A 84 -14.23 9.87 -10.86
CA ASP A 84 -12.82 10.27 -10.79
C ASP A 84 -12.14 9.64 -9.56
N ARG A 85 -11.45 8.51 -9.79
CA ARG A 85 -10.89 7.63 -8.73
C ARG A 85 -9.52 7.04 -9.10
N ILE A 86 -8.72 7.75 -9.90
CA ILE A 86 -7.46 7.19 -10.43
C ILE A 86 -6.45 6.80 -9.33
N VAL A 87 -6.46 7.49 -8.19
CA VAL A 87 -5.59 7.18 -7.05
C VAL A 87 -6.03 5.89 -6.38
N GLU A 88 -7.33 5.66 -6.26
CA GLU A 88 -7.92 4.44 -5.74
C GLU A 88 -7.69 3.25 -6.71
N CYS A 89 -7.79 3.46 -8.02
CA CYS A 89 -7.41 2.45 -9.02
C CYS A 89 -5.93 2.03 -8.85
N TYR A 90 -5.04 3.00 -8.65
CA TYR A 90 -3.63 2.71 -8.39
C TYR A 90 -3.41 1.95 -7.07
N PHE A 91 -4.16 2.31 -6.02
CA PHE A 91 -4.12 1.59 -4.74
C PHE A 91 -4.51 0.11 -4.91
N TRP A 92 -5.50 -0.20 -5.74
CA TRP A 92 -5.85 -1.58 -6.06
C TRP A 92 -4.77 -2.29 -6.85
N ALA A 93 -4.13 -1.62 -7.82
CA ALA A 93 -2.98 -2.17 -8.54
C ALA A 93 -1.82 -2.53 -7.61
N LEU A 94 -1.56 -1.68 -6.61
CA LEU A 94 -0.57 -1.92 -5.59
C LEU A 94 -0.90 -3.13 -4.70
N GLY A 95 -2.18 -3.39 -4.49
CA GLY A 95 -2.65 -4.58 -3.76
C GLY A 95 -2.35 -5.90 -4.47
N VAL A 96 -2.27 -5.88 -5.81
CA VAL A 96 -1.95 -7.06 -6.64
C VAL A 96 -0.43 -7.28 -6.72
N TYR A 97 0.34 -6.24 -7.06
CA TYR A 97 1.79 -6.32 -7.20
C TYR A 97 2.45 -5.14 -6.49
N TYR A 98 3.29 -5.38 -5.49
CA TYR A 98 3.97 -4.30 -4.76
C TYR A 98 5.48 -4.25 -5.01
N GLU A 99 6.04 -5.33 -5.55
CA GLU A 99 7.46 -5.47 -5.78
C GLU A 99 7.92 -4.52 -6.91
N PRO A 100 9.17 -4.02 -6.84
CA PRO A 100 9.63 -2.95 -7.71
C PRO A 100 9.64 -3.33 -9.20
N GLN A 101 9.91 -4.61 -9.53
CA GLN A 101 9.95 -5.14 -10.89
C GLN A 101 8.61 -5.05 -11.64
N TYR A 102 7.49 -4.97 -10.92
CA TYR A 102 6.15 -4.91 -11.51
C TYR A 102 5.65 -3.48 -11.76
N ALA A 103 6.55 -2.48 -11.78
CA ALA A 103 6.21 -1.08 -12.03
C ALA A 103 5.41 -0.87 -13.33
N LEU A 104 5.81 -1.53 -14.42
CA LEU A 104 5.10 -1.43 -15.69
C LEU A 104 3.71 -2.08 -15.61
N ALA A 105 3.63 -3.25 -14.97
CA ALA A 105 2.37 -3.96 -14.78
C ALA A 105 1.38 -3.13 -13.96
N ARG A 106 1.82 -2.51 -12.85
CA ARG A 106 0.98 -1.59 -12.04
C ARG A 106 0.48 -0.40 -12.86
N LYS A 107 1.34 0.25 -13.65
CA LYS A 107 0.94 1.36 -14.51
C LYS A 107 -0.12 0.94 -15.51
N PHE A 108 0.09 -0.19 -16.21
CA PHE A 108 -0.87 -0.70 -17.18
C PHE A 108 -2.20 -1.07 -16.52
N PHE A 109 -2.15 -1.86 -15.45
CA PHE A 109 -3.33 -2.31 -14.73
C PHE A 109 -4.15 -1.15 -14.17
N THR A 110 -3.50 -0.10 -13.65
CA THR A 110 -4.19 1.11 -13.17
C THR A 110 -4.96 1.85 -14.27
N LYS A 111 -4.49 1.81 -15.53
CA LYS A 111 -5.20 2.43 -16.66
C LYS A 111 -6.40 1.62 -17.15
N VAL A 112 -6.47 0.34 -16.77
CA VAL A 112 -7.51 -0.61 -17.19
C VAL A 112 -8.65 -0.70 -16.16
N ILE A 113 -8.35 -0.51 -14.86
CA ILE A 113 -9.34 -0.49 -13.77
C ILE A 113 -10.14 0.82 -13.78
#